data_AF-A0A3B9BSF9-F1
#
_entry.id   AF-A0A3B9BSF9-F1
#
_cell.length_a   1.000
_cell.length_b   1.000
_cell.length_c   1.000
_cell.angle_alpha   90.00
_cell.angle_beta   90.00
_cell.angle_gamma   90.00
#
_symmetry.space_group_name_H-M   'P 1'
#
loop_
_entity.id
_entity.type
_entity.pdbx_description
1 polymer ?
#
loop_
_entity_poly.entity_id
_entity_poly.type
_entity_poly.pdbx_seq_one_letter_code
_entity_poly.pdbx_strand_id
1 'polypeptide(L)'
;MRTEDLAAINDITVIQAQPKAIEIDTPQYATFTNILCQIIAKDGHISEIAGNDKIMITVTRFKRPVFLAGLRLLASLERRGYNDNRWLVNVQLKDLHAIIRALEGSDEKLEHIFDY
;
A
#
# COMPACT_ATOMS: atom_id res chain seq x y z
N MET A 1 2.68 -16.37 5.66
CA MET A 1 1.32 -16.50 5.08
C MET A 1 1.28 -17.68 4.14
N ARG A 2 0.18 -18.44 4.09
CA ARG A 2 -0.01 -19.62 3.21
C ARG A 2 -0.93 -19.28 2.05
N THR A 3 -0.94 -20.12 1.01
CA THR A 3 -1.79 -19.95 -0.18
C THR A 3 -3.27 -19.89 0.16
N GLU A 4 -3.72 -20.71 1.12
CA GLU A 4 -5.10 -20.72 1.62
C GLU A 4 -5.51 -19.37 2.22
N ASP A 5 -4.59 -18.68 2.90
CA ASP A 5 -4.86 -17.40 3.55
C ASP A 5 -5.02 -16.28 2.50
N LEU A 6 -4.30 -16.38 1.37
CA LEU A 6 -4.38 -15.46 0.23
C LEU A 6 -5.63 -15.70 -0.61
N ALA A 7 -6.01 -16.96 -0.83
CA ALA A 7 -7.22 -17.32 -1.57
C ALA A 7 -8.52 -16.87 -0.85
N ALA A 8 -8.44 -16.57 0.45
CA ALA A 8 -9.56 -16.00 1.21
C ALA A 8 -9.72 -14.48 1.06
N ILE A 9 -8.78 -13.79 0.40
CA ILE A 9 -8.89 -12.37 0.07
C ILE A 9 -9.59 -12.27 -1.29
N ASN A 10 -10.67 -11.49 -1.35
CA ASN A 10 -11.41 -11.29 -2.58
C ASN A 10 -10.52 -10.72 -3.70
N ASP A 11 -10.79 -11.17 -4.91
CA ASP A 11 -10.16 -10.71 -6.14
C ASP A 11 -8.65 -11.02 -6.27
N ILE A 12 -8.10 -11.91 -5.44
CA ILE A 12 -6.74 -12.45 -5.65
C ILE A 12 -6.80 -13.68 -6.54
N THR A 13 -5.92 -13.73 -7.55
CA THR A 13 -5.60 -14.97 -8.27
C THR A 13 -4.21 -15.44 -7.86
N VAL A 14 -4.08 -16.64 -7.30
CA VAL A 14 -2.76 -17.22 -7.04
C VAL A 14 -2.19 -17.76 -8.35
N ILE A 15 -1.05 -17.24 -8.79
CA ILE A 15 -0.39 -17.66 -10.02
C ILE A 15 0.53 -18.85 -9.75
N GLN A 16 1.40 -18.71 -8.75
CA GLN A 16 2.36 -19.76 -8.41
C GLN A 16 2.77 -19.68 -6.93
N ALA A 17 2.81 -20.82 -6.27
CA ALA A 17 3.47 -20.95 -4.97
C ALA A 17 4.93 -21.39 -5.18
N GLN A 18 5.88 -20.57 -4.76
CA GLN A 18 7.30 -20.89 -4.76
C GLN A 18 7.78 -21.18 -3.32
N PRO A 19 8.92 -21.85 -3.12
CA PRO A 19 9.42 -22.14 -1.77
C PRO A 19 9.65 -20.91 -0.88
N LYS A 20 9.85 -19.73 -1.48
CA LYS A 20 10.18 -18.48 -0.76
C LYS A 20 9.07 -17.44 -0.76
N ALA A 21 8.13 -17.51 -1.71
CA ALA A 21 7.09 -16.51 -1.90
C ALA A 21 5.90 -17.12 -2.66
N ILE A 22 4.74 -16.47 -2.55
CA ILE A 22 3.57 -16.81 -3.34
C ILE A 22 3.32 -15.64 -4.29
N GLU A 23 3.31 -15.94 -5.58
CA GLU A 23 3.02 -15.00 -6.64
C GLU A 23 1.51 -14.93 -6.84
N ILE A 24 1.00 -13.70 -6.86
CA ILE A 24 -0.42 -13.41 -7.01
C ILE A 24 -0.61 -12.37 -8.10
N ASP A 25 -1.73 -12.47 -8.79
CA ASP A 25 -2.27 -11.43 -9.65
C ASP A 25 -3.46 -10.76 -8.95
N THR A 26 -3.57 -9.45 -9.14
CA THR A 26 -4.58 -8.61 -8.50
C THR A 26 -5.14 -7.60 -9.49
N PRO A 27 -6.44 -7.26 -9.43
CA PRO A 27 -6.98 -6.19 -10.23
C PRO A 27 -6.30 -4.85 -9.93
N GLN A 28 -6.24 -3.98 -10.94
CA GLN A 28 -5.65 -2.65 -10.83
C GLN A 28 -6.44 -1.72 -9.88
N TYR A 29 -5.81 -0.62 -9.48
CA TYR A 29 -6.41 0.53 -8.77
C TYR A 29 -6.89 0.25 -7.33
N ALA A 30 -8.15 0.56 -6.99
CA ALA A 30 -8.63 0.58 -5.62
C ALA A 30 -8.57 -0.79 -4.94
N THR A 31 -8.81 -1.86 -5.70
CA THR A 31 -8.75 -3.22 -5.20
C THR A 31 -7.33 -3.62 -4.80
N PHE A 32 -6.32 -3.20 -5.59
CA PHE A 32 -4.91 -3.44 -5.27
C PHE A 32 -4.53 -2.90 -3.89
N THR A 33 -4.89 -1.65 -3.58
CA THR A 33 -4.59 -1.04 -2.28
C THR A 33 -5.21 -1.84 -1.14
N ASN A 34 -6.48 -2.23 -1.28
CA ASN A 34 -7.19 -2.99 -0.26
C ASN A 34 -6.62 -4.40 -0.08
N ILE A 35 -6.18 -5.05 -1.16
CA ILE A 35 -5.52 -6.37 -1.11
C ILE A 35 -4.22 -6.27 -0.31
N LEU A 36 -3.36 -5.30 -0.60
CA LEU A 36 -2.10 -5.12 0.11
C LEU A 36 -2.31 -4.84 1.61
N CYS A 37 -3.30 -4.00 1.95
CA CYS A 37 -3.68 -3.77 3.34
C CYS A 37 -4.13 -5.07 4.03
N GLN A 38 -4.95 -5.90 3.37
CA GLN A 38 -5.41 -7.17 3.94
C GLN A 38 -4.28 -8.18 4.14
N ILE A 39 -3.32 -8.23 3.21
CA ILE A 39 -2.12 -9.07 3.34
C ILE A 39 -1.32 -8.64 4.57
N ILE A 40 -1.03 -7.34 4.70
CA ILE A 40 -0.28 -6.80 5.83
C ILE A 40 -1.03 -6.99 7.16
N ALA A 41 -2.35 -6.79 7.18
CA ALA A 41 -3.16 -7.01 8.37
C ALA A 41 -3.09 -8.47 8.88
N LYS A 42 -2.87 -9.43 7.98
CA LYS A 42 -2.67 -10.86 8.26
C LYS A 42 -1.18 -11.23 8.46
N ASP A 43 -0.32 -10.25 8.76
CA ASP A 43 1.13 -10.40 8.93
C ASP A 43 1.84 -10.99 7.70
N GLY A 44 1.27 -10.76 6.52
CA GLY A 44 1.90 -11.03 5.23
C GLY A 44 2.97 -9.98 4.90
N HIS A 45 4.01 -10.42 4.20
CA HIS A 45 5.09 -9.56 3.72
C HIS A 45 5.06 -9.47 2.20
N ILE A 46 5.11 -8.24 1.68
CA ILE A 46 5.20 -7.98 0.25
C ILE A 46 6.67 -7.77 -0.09
N SER A 47 7.24 -8.70 -0.84
CA SER A 47 8.66 -8.66 -1.20
C SER A 47 8.93 -7.95 -2.51
N GLU A 48 7.96 -7.94 -3.42
CA GLU A 48 8.10 -7.44 -4.79
C GLU A 48 6.71 -7.06 -5.34
N ILE A 49 6.66 -6.05 -6.21
CA ILE A 49 5.46 -5.60 -6.93
C ILE A 49 5.88 -5.24 -8.35
N ALA A 50 5.51 -6.04 -9.36
CA ALA A 50 5.79 -5.81 -10.78
C ALA A 50 7.26 -5.44 -11.11
N GLY A 51 8.22 -5.98 -10.36
CA GLY A 51 9.66 -5.72 -10.48
C GLY A 51 10.16 -4.47 -9.76
N ASN A 52 9.29 -3.75 -9.06
CA ASN A 52 9.60 -2.47 -8.43
C ASN A 52 10.07 -2.60 -6.98
N ASP A 53 11.18 -1.92 -6.67
CA ASP A 53 11.68 -1.74 -5.30
C ASP A 53 11.13 -0.46 -4.63
N LYS A 54 10.54 0.42 -5.44
CA LYS A 54 9.92 1.68 -5.07
C LYS A 54 8.52 1.78 -5.62
N ILE A 55 7.63 2.27 -4.79
CA ILE A 55 6.22 2.48 -5.11
C ILE A 55 5.82 3.89 -4.71
N MET A 56 4.66 4.32 -5.18
CA MET A 56 4.05 5.56 -4.73
C MET A 56 2.85 5.24 -3.86
N ILE A 57 2.61 6.10 -2.87
CA ILE A 57 1.35 6.08 -2.11
C ILE A 57 0.75 7.47 -2.05
N THR A 58 -0.57 7.54 -1.98
CA THR A 58 -1.29 8.75 -1.58
C THR A 58 -1.89 8.59 -0.20
N VAL A 59 -1.65 9.60 0.65
CA VAL A 59 -2.23 9.71 1.99
C VAL A 59 -3.03 11.01 2.06
N THR A 60 -4.17 11.00 2.73
CA THR A 60 -5.02 12.17 2.86
C THR A 60 -5.08 12.68 4.30
N ARG A 61 -4.79 13.98 4.46
CA ARG A 61 -4.73 14.67 5.76
C ARG A 61 -4.65 16.18 5.56
N PHE A 62 -5.17 16.95 6.52
CA PHE A 62 -5.12 18.42 6.47
C PHE A 62 -3.68 18.95 6.42
N LYS A 63 -2.80 18.47 7.31
CA LYS A 63 -1.37 18.77 7.31
C LYS A 63 -0.57 17.56 6.83
N ARG A 64 0.67 17.79 6.37
CA ARG A 64 1.58 16.70 6.02
C ARG A 64 1.79 15.79 7.24
N PRO A 65 1.47 14.50 7.15
CA PRO A 65 1.70 13.57 8.25
C PRO A 65 3.17 13.50 8.65
N VAL A 66 3.44 13.39 9.95
CA VAL A 66 4.80 13.37 10.51
C VAL A 66 5.60 12.18 9.98
N PHE A 67 4.98 11.00 9.85
CA PHE A 67 5.64 9.80 9.34
C PHE A 67 6.10 9.95 7.86
N LEU A 68 5.56 10.91 7.12
CA LEU A 68 6.01 11.23 5.75
C LEU A 68 7.25 12.12 5.72
N ALA A 69 7.75 12.65 6.84
CA ALA A 69 8.82 13.65 6.84
C ALA A 69 10.13 13.15 6.20
N GLY A 70 10.45 11.85 6.36
CA GLY A 70 11.61 11.22 5.75
C GLY A 70 11.42 10.72 4.32
N LEU A 71 10.20 10.79 3.80
CA LEU A 71 9.87 10.30 2.46
C LEU A 71 9.95 11.43 1.43
N ARG A 72 10.33 11.06 0.20
CA ARG A 72 10.37 12.01 -0.92
C ARG A 72 8.94 12.39 -1.31
N LEU A 73 8.56 13.63 -1.01
CA LEU A 73 7.31 14.23 -1.48
C LEU A 73 7.41 14.48 -2.98
N LEU A 74 6.45 13.95 -3.74
CA LEU A 74 6.35 14.15 -5.18
C LEU A 74 5.33 15.24 -5.51
N ALA A 75 4.21 15.26 -4.79
CA ALA A 75 3.18 16.28 -4.94
C ALA A 75 2.32 16.42 -3.68
N SER A 76 1.76 17.62 -3.49
CA SER A 76 0.66 17.88 -2.56
C SER A 76 -0.49 18.52 -3.32
N LEU A 77 -1.68 17.98 -3.18
CA LEU A 77 -2.86 18.41 -3.94
C LEU A 77 -4.01 18.68 -2.98
N GLU A 78 -4.63 19.85 -3.10
CA GLU A 78 -5.90 20.12 -2.41
C GLU A 78 -6.99 19.20 -2.99
N ARG A 79 -7.78 18.56 -2.11
CA ARG A 79 -8.86 17.69 -2.56
C ARG A 79 -10.14 18.51 -2.72
N ARG A 80 -10.59 18.69 -3.96
CA ARG A 80 -11.82 19.44 -4.27
C ARG A 80 -13.01 18.87 -3.52
N GLY A 81 -13.70 19.71 -2.76
CA GLY A 81 -14.86 19.31 -1.94
C GLY A 81 -14.51 18.74 -0.57
N TYR A 82 -13.23 18.74 -0.17
CA TYR A 82 -12.77 18.33 1.15
C TYR A 82 -11.90 19.43 1.78
N ASN A 83 -11.86 19.47 3.11
CA ASN A 83 -11.00 20.38 3.85
C ASN A 83 -9.65 19.72 4.22
N ASP A 84 -9.04 19.01 3.26
CA ASP A 84 -7.75 18.35 3.46
C ASP A 84 -6.95 18.18 2.15
N ASN A 85 -5.72 17.68 2.30
CA ASN A 85 -4.77 17.53 1.22
C ASN A 85 -4.50 16.05 0.93
N ARG A 86 -4.14 15.77 -0.32
CA ARG A 86 -3.55 14.52 -0.79
C ARG A 86 -2.04 14.67 -0.90
N TRP A 87 -1.31 13.81 -0.21
CA TRP A 87 0.14 13.77 -0.18
C TRP A 87 0.61 12.58 -0.99
N LEU A 88 1.25 12.84 -2.14
CA LEU A 88 1.87 11.80 -2.98
C LEU A 88 3.35 11.71 -2.63
N VAL A 89 3.78 10.54 -2.16
CA VAL A 89 5.16 10.28 -1.76
C VAL A 89 5.72 9.05 -2.44
N ASN A 90 7.05 9.01 -2.58
CA ASN A 90 7.77 7.81 -2.97
C ASN A 90 8.15 7.00 -1.72
N VAL A 91 7.96 5.68 -1.78
CA VAL A 91 8.15 4.74 -0.67
C VAL A 91 8.98 3.56 -1.16
N GLN A 92 9.99 3.18 -0.38
CA GLN A 92 10.69 1.90 -0.59
C GLN A 92 9.74 0.77 -0.20
N LEU A 93 9.62 -0.28 -1.02
CA LEU A 93 8.68 -1.37 -0.79
C LEU A 93 8.90 -2.05 0.57
N LYS A 94 10.16 -2.21 0.98
CA LYS A 94 10.53 -2.77 2.30
C LYS A 94 9.95 -1.99 3.49
N ASP A 95 9.64 -0.70 3.32
CA ASP A 95 9.11 0.17 4.37
C ASP A 95 7.57 0.22 4.34
N LEU A 96 6.92 -0.35 3.32
CA LEU A 96 5.48 -0.31 3.12
C LEU A 96 4.71 -0.90 4.32
N HIS A 97 5.17 -2.04 4.85
CA HIS A 97 4.54 -2.69 6.00
C HIS A 97 4.50 -1.75 7.21
N ALA A 98 5.63 -1.11 7.53
CA ALA A 98 5.72 -0.17 8.65
C ALA A 98 4.82 1.05 8.45
N ILE A 99 4.72 1.56 7.21
CA ILE A 99 3.87 2.70 6.87
C ILE A 99 2.38 2.35 7.02
N ILE A 100 1.93 1.20 6.52
CA ILE A 100 0.53 0.76 6.64
C ILE A 100 0.16 0.56 8.10
N ARG A 101 1.01 -0.08 8.90
CA ARG A 101 0.78 -0.24 10.35
C ARG A 101 0.74 1.10 11.08
N ALA A 102 1.60 2.07 10.72
CA ALA A 102 1.56 3.41 11.30
C ALA A 102 0.25 4.15 10.96
N LEU A 103 -0.32 3.89 9.77
CA LEU A 103 -1.58 4.48 9.33
C LEU A 103 -2.81 3.90 10.06
N GLU A 104 -2.84 2.59 10.34
CA GLU A 104 -3.95 1.93 11.06
C GLU A 104 -4.22 2.53 12.45
N GLY A 105 -3.18 3.03 13.12
CA GLY A 105 -3.27 3.67 14.45
C GLY A 105 -3.47 5.18 14.42
N SER A 106 -3.76 5.75 13.25
CA SER A 106 -3.74 7.19 13.01
C SER A 106 -5.05 7.66 12.38
N ASP A 107 -5.29 8.97 12.37
CA ASP A 107 -6.43 9.53 11.63
C ASP A 107 -6.07 9.88 10.17
N GLU A 108 -4.85 9.57 9.74
CA GLU A 108 -4.41 9.67 8.35
C GLU A 108 -4.98 8.51 7.53
N LYS A 109 -5.47 8.81 6.32
CA LYS A 109 -6.05 7.78 5.46
C LYS A 109 -5.13 7.45 4.31
N LEU A 110 -4.71 6.19 4.21
CA LEU A 110 -4.16 5.64 2.97
C LEU A 110 -5.26 5.63 1.91
N GLU A 111 -4.99 6.23 0.75
CA GLU A 111 -5.96 6.30 -0.33
C GLU A 111 -5.60 5.36 -1.47
N HIS A 112 -4.37 5.41 -1.98
CA HIS A 112 -3.90 4.54 -3.06
C HIS A 112 -2.44 4.12 -2.89
N ILE A 113 -2.13 2.92 -3.35
CA ILE A 113 -0.79 2.41 -3.64
C ILE A 113 -0.69 2.23 -5.16
N PHE A 114 0.43 2.65 -5.74
CA PHE A 114 0.69 2.56 -7.18
C PHE A 114 1.95 1.72 -7.44
N ASP A 115 1.82 0.74 -8.34
CA ASP A 115 2.91 0.11 -9.06
C ASP A 115 3.15 0.92 -10.36
N TYR A 116 4.40 1.33 -10.62
CA TYR A 116 4.72 2.23 -11.73
C TYR A 116 5.99 1.83 -12.46
#